data_AF-A0A2S5NPT3-F1
#
_entry.id   AF-A0A2S5NPT3-F1
#
_cell.length_a   1.000
_cell.length_b   1.000
_cell.length_c   1.000
_cell.angle_alpha   90.00
_cell.angle_beta   90.00
_cell.angle_gamma   90.00
#
_symmetry.space_group_name_H-M   'P 1'
#
loop_
_entity.id
_entity.type
_entity.pdbx_description
1 polymer ?
#
loop_
_entity_poly.entity_id
_entity_poly.type
_entity_poly.pdbx_seq_one_letter_code
_entity_poly.pdbx_strand_id
1 'polypeptide(L)'
;FVNVNPQSTLLLGQARGAAISASVIRHLIVAEYTALQVKQAVVGNGHAQKEQVQEMVKRLLNLPGLPSPDSADALACAICHAHGGQGLGKLATAGFRVKNGRLI
;
A
#
# COMPACT_ATOMS: atom_id res chain seq x y z
N PHE A 1 -7.74 9.52 -4.50
CA PHE A 1 -7.85 10.50 -3.42
C PHE A 1 -8.95 11.48 -3.80
N VAL A 2 -10.09 11.48 -3.09
CA VAL A 2 -11.11 12.52 -3.23
C VAL A 2 -11.07 13.24 -1.89
N ASN A 3 -10.47 14.42 -1.85
CA ASN A 3 -10.32 15.20 -0.63
C ASN A 3 -11.28 16.39 -0.71
N VAL A 4 -12.08 16.57 0.34
CA VAL A 4 -13.15 17.57 0.40
C VAL A 4 -12.57 18.99 0.56
N ASN A 5 -11.33 19.10 1.04
CA ASN A 5 -10.68 20.39 1.26
C ASN A 5 -9.56 20.67 0.22
N PRO A 6 -9.69 21.71 -0.61
CA PRO A 6 -8.69 22.04 -1.63
C PRO A 6 -7.34 22.47 -1.04
N GLN A 7 -7.32 23.14 0.12
CA GLN A 7 -6.07 23.55 0.78
C GLN A 7 -5.27 22.34 1.26
N SER A 8 -5.95 21.39 1.92
CA SER A 8 -5.32 20.13 2.36
C SER A 8 -4.81 19.29 1.19
N THR A 9 -5.53 19.34 0.06
CA THR A 9 -5.11 18.66 -1.18
C THR A 9 -3.83 19.26 -1.75
N LEU A 10 -3.72 20.59 -1.77
CA LEU A 10 -2.54 21.29 -2.26
C LEU A 10 -1.32 21.00 -1.39
N LEU A 11 -1.46 21.06 -0.07
CA LEU A 11 -0.39 20.74 0.89
C LEU A 11 0.11 19.29 0.73
N LEU A 12 -0.83 18.35 0.61
CA LEU A 12 -0.49 16.94 0.37
C LEU A 12 0.25 16.75 -0.97
N GLY A 13 -0.18 17.46 -2.02
CA GLY A 13 0.47 17.45 -3.33
C GLY A 13 1.91 17.95 -3.26
N GLN A 14 2.15 19.05 -2.55
CA GLN A 14 3.50 19.61 -2.35
C GLN A 14 4.41 18.63 -1.59
N ALA A 15 3.93 18.09 -0.46
CA ALA A 15 4.70 17.13 0.34
C ALA A 15 5.05 15.86 -0.47
N ARG A 16 4.08 15.32 -1.23
CA ARG A 16 4.30 14.18 -2.11
C ARG A 16 5.30 14.49 -3.23
N GLY A 17 5.17 15.66 -3.86
CA GLY A 17 6.08 16.10 -4.91
C GLY A 17 7.53 16.22 -4.42
N ALA A 18 7.74 16.74 -3.20
CA ALA A 18 9.05 16.79 -2.57
C ALA A 18 9.63 15.39 -2.33
N ALA A 19 8.82 14.45 -1.80
CA ALA A 19 9.26 13.08 -1.53
C ALA A 19 9.63 12.29 -2.81
N ILE A 20 8.82 12.43 -3.87
CA ILE A 20 9.09 11.78 -5.17
C ILE A 20 10.36 12.38 -5.80
N SER A 21 10.49 13.71 -5.81
CA SER A 21 11.68 14.39 -6.36
C SER A 21 12.95 13.95 -5.66
N ALA A 22 12.94 13.89 -4.32
CA ALA A 22 14.08 13.42 -3.54
C ALA A 22 14.45 11.95 -3.85
N SER A 23 13.45 11.10 -4.10
CA SER A 23 13.66 9.69 -4.46
C SER A 23 14.29 9.56 -5.85
N VAL A 24 13.79 10.30 -6.83
CA VAL A 24 14.28 10.29 -8.22
C VAL A 24 15.70 10.86 -8.32
N ILE A 25 16.01 11.95 -7.60
CA ILE A 25 17.38 12.51 -7.52
C ILE A 25 18.38 11.47 -7.02
N ARG A 26 17.94 10.54 -6.16
CA ARG A 26 18.76 9.43 -5.65
C ARG A 26 18.67 8.16 -6.50
N HIS A 27 18.10 8.23 -7.70
CA HIS A 27 17.90 7.11 -8.62
C HIS A 27 17.11 5.93 -8.01
N LEU A 28 16.19 6.21 -7.07
CA LEU A 28 15.30 5.20 -6.52
C LEU A 28 14.07 5.02 -7.43
N ILE A 29 13.63 3.77 -7.60
CA ILE A 29 12.40 3.45 -8.34
C ILE A 29 11.20 3.88 -7.50
N VAL A 30 10.31 4.66 -8.10
CA VAL A 30 9.04 5.07 -7.50
C VAL A 30 7.91 4.23 -8.09
N ALA A 31 7.12 3.60 -7.22
CA ALA A 31 5.93 2.84 -7.59
C ALA A 31 4.69 3.42 -6.91
N GLU A 32 3.55 3.39 -7.60
CA GLU A 32 2.28 3.91 -7.09
C GLU A 32 1.25 2.80 -6.93
N TYR A 33 0.51 2.86 -5.83
CA TYR A 33 -0.54 1.91 -5.51
C TYR A 33 -1.82 2.64 -5.11
N THR A 34 -2.94 2.15 -5.63
CA THR A 34 -4.27 2.61 -5.20
C THR A 34 -4.58 2.07 -3.79
N ALA A 35 -5.43 2.78 -3.05
CA ALA A 35 -5.89 2.30 -1.74
C ALA A 35 -6.51 0.90 -1.79
N LEU A 36 -7.18 0.56 -2.90
CA LEU A 36 -7.76 -0.77 -3.11
C LEU A 36 -6.67 -1.85 -3.26
N GLN A 37 -5.60 -1.55 -4.01
CA GLN A 37 -4.45 -2.46 -4.14
C GLN A 37 -3.76 -2.68 -2.79
N VAL A 38 -3.55 -1.62 -2.00
CA VAL A 38 -2.94 -1.73 -0.66
C VAL A 38 -3.80 -2.59 0.26
N LYS A 39 -5.10 -2.31 0.34
CA LYS A 39 -6.05 -3.11 1.15
C LYS A 39 -6.11 -4.56 0.70
N GLN A 40 -6.14 -4.80 -0.62
CA GLN A 40 -6.12 -6.14 -1.18
C GLN A 40 -4.83 -6.89 -0.84
N ALA A 41 -3.67 -6.24 -0.92
CA ALA A 41 -2.38 -6.85 -0.66
C ALA A 41 -2.13 -7.15 0.82
N VAL A 42 -2.66 -6.33 1.73
CA VAL A 42 -2.43 -6.45 3.19
C VAL A 42 -3.49 -7.31 3.88
N VAL A 43 -4.76 -7.14 3.50
CA VAL A 43 -5.92 -7.78 4.19
C VAL A 43 -6.54 -8.90 3.34
N GLY A 44 -6.25 -8.95 2.03
CA GLY A 44 -6.90 -9.87 1.10
C GLY A 44 -8.26 -9.38 0.58
N ASN A 45 -8.70 -8.18 0.98
CA ASN A 45 -9.94 -7.55 0.54
C ASN A 45 -9.74 -6.05 0.29
N GLY A 46 -9.88 -5.63 -0.97
CA GLY A 46 -9.77 -4.22 -1.39
C GLY A 46 -10.76 -3.25 -0.73
N HIS A 47 -11.85 -3.76 -0.13
CA HIS A 47 -12.86 -2.97 0.57
C HIS A 47 -12.71 -3.03 2.11
N ALA A 48 -11.59 -3.56 2.61
CA ALA A 48 -11.31 -3.61 4.05
C ALA A 48 -11.35 -2.22 4.71
N GLN A 49 -11.74 -2.21 5.99
CA GLN A 49 -11.69 -1.01 6.84
C GLN A 49 -10.25 -0.67 7.22
N LYS A 50 -9.97 0.60 7.55
CA LYS A 50 -8.62 1.07 7.87
C LYS A 50 -8.03 0.35 9.09
N GLU A 51 -8.88 0.08 10.08
CA GLU A 51 -8.51 -0.61 11.32
C GLU A 51 -8.06 -2.05 11.03
N GLN A 52 -8.67 -2.70 10.04
CA GLN A 52 -8.26 -4.05 9.60
C GLN A 52 -6.88 -4.03 8.94
N VAL A 53 -6.56 -2.98 8.17
CA VAL A 53 -5.22 -2.79 7.60
C VAL A 53 -4.20 -2.62 8.72
N GLN A 54 -4.50 -1.78 9.71
CA GLN A 54 -3.62 -1.48 10.84
C GLN A 54 -3.30 -2.73 11.70
N GLU A 55 -4.32 -3.54 12.01
CA GLU A 55 -4.14 -4.84 12.69
C GLU A 55 -3.33 -5.82 11.85
N MET A 56 -3.58 -5.88 10.54
CA MET A 56 -2.81 -6.76 9.65
C MET A 56 -1.35 -6.32 9.52
N VAL A 57 -1.07 -5.01 9.45
CA VAL A 57 0.31 -4.50 9.47
C VAL A 57 1.03 -4.94 10.75
N LYS A 58 0.39 -4.78 11.92
CA LYS A 58 0.95 -5.23 13.20
C LYS A 58 1.28 -6.73 13.15
N ARG A 59 0.37 -7.56 12.65
CA ARG A 59 0.55 -9.02 12.55
C ARG A 59 1.65 -9.41 11.56
N LEU A 60 1.62 -8.85 10.34
CA LEU A 60 2.56 -9.20 9.27
C LEU A 60 4.00 -8.80 9.59
N LEU A 61 4.19 -7.71 10.33
CA LEU A 61 5.51 -7.22 10.74
C LEU A 61 5.88 -7.58 12.19
N ASN A 62 5.03 -8.36 12.87
CA ASN A 62 5.21 -8.79 14.25
C ASN A 62 5.53 -7.62 15.21
N LEU A 63 4.82 -6.50 15.05
CA LEU A 63 5.06 -5.26 15.81
C LEU A 63 4.61 -5.40 17.28
N PRO A 64 5.34 -4.77 18.23
CA PRO A 64 5.03 -4.87 19.66
C PRO A 64 3.71 -4.18 20.04
N GLY A 65 3.19 -3.30 19.18
CA GLY A 65 1.99 -2.52 19.42
C GLY A 65 1.29 -2.16 18.12
N LEU A 66 0.09 -1.60 18.24
CA LEU A 66 -0.64 -1.09 17.09
C LEU A 66 0.07 0.19 16.58
N PRO A 67 0.52 0.26 15.32
CA PRO A 67 1.19 1.44 14.78
C PRO A 67 0.22 2.63 14.73
N SER A 68 0.71 3.87 14.72
CA SER A 68 -0.15 5.03 14.46
C SER A 68 -0.78 4.94 13.05
N PRO A 69 -1.90 5.63 12.78
CA PRO A 69 -2.55 5.58 11.45
C PRO A 69 -1.60 5.90 10.29
N ASP A 70 -0.79 6.96 10.42
CA ASP A 70 0.17 7.34 9.37
C ASP A 70 1.28 6.30 9.18
N SER A 71 1.77 5.73 10.30
CA SER A 71 2.77 4.65 10.25
C SER A 71 2.18 3.40 9.61
N ALA A 72 0.93 3.06 9.93
CA ALA A 72 0.22 1.93 9.38
C ALA A 72 0.05 2.07 7.86
N ASP A 73 -0.36 3.24 7.38
CA ASP A 73 -0.53 3.52 5.95
C ASP A 73 0.81 3.42 5.20
N ALA A 74 1.90 3.94 5.77
CA ALA A 74 3.24 3.83 5.18
C ALA A 74 3.74 2.37 5.11
N LEU A 75 3.61 1.62 6.22
CA LEU A 75 3.99 0.20 6.29
C LEU A 75 3.12 -0.66 5.36
N ALA A 76 1.82 -0.37 5.25
CA ALA A 76 0.91 -1.05 4.35
C ALA A 76 1.31 -0.83 2.88
N CYS A 77 1.70 0.38 2.49
CA CYS A 77 2.26 0.65 1.17
C CYS A 77 3.55 -0.13 0.91
N ALA A 78 4.43 -0.24 1.90
CA ALA A 78 5.66 -1.03 1.78
C ALA A 78 5.37 -2.54 1.62
N ILE A 79 4.44 -3.09 2.40
CA ILE A 79 3.96 -4.48 2.26
C ILE A 79 3.34 -4.69 0.89
N CYS A 80 2.50 -3.75 0.42
CA CYS A 80 1.91 -3.81 -0.91
C CYS A 80 2.99 -3.82 -2.01
N HIS A 81 4.02 -2.98 -1.88
CA HIS A 81 5.14 -2.98 -2.81
C HIS A 81 5.93 -4.29 -2.76
N ALA A 82 6.18 -4.84 -1.56
CA ALA A 82 6.84 -6.12 -1.40
C ALA A 82 6.04 -7.27 -2.03
N HIS A 83 4.72 -7.33 -1.79
CA HIS A 83 3.81 -8.34 -2.36
C HIS A 83 3.57 -8.18 -3.86
N GLY A 84 3.63 -6.94 -4.37
CA GLY A 84 3.42 -6.59 -5.78
C GLY A 84 4.68 -6.66 -6.64
N GLY A 85 5.86 -6.44 -6.04
CA GLY A 85 7.18 -6.44 -6.69
C GLY A 85 7.90 -7.78 -6.57
N GLN A 86 7.79 -8.45 -5.42
CA GLN A 86 8.13 -9.87 -5.30
C GLN A 86 6.82 -10.61 -5.48
N GLY A 87 6.68 -11.32 -6.59
CA GLY A 87 5.47 -12.09 -6.86
C GLY A 87 5.28 -13.22 -5.84
N LEU A 88 4.87 -12.93 -4.61
CA LEU A 88 4.22 -13.90 -3.74
C LEU A 88 2.86 -14.24 -4.34
N GLY A 89 2.22 -13.24 -4.98
CA GLY A 89 1.19 -13.47 -5.99
C GLY A 89 1.71 -14.40 -7.09
N LYS A 90 2.75 -14.05 -7.84
CA LYS A 90 3.22 -14.90 -8.95
C LYS A 90 3.73 -16.30 -8.54
N LEU A 91 4.24 -16.52 -7.33
CA LEU A 91 4.70 -17.82 -6.83
C LEU A 91 3.53 -18.68 -6.35
N ALA A 92 2.61 -18.11 -5.55
CA ALA A 92 1.40 -18.82 -5.12
C ALA A 92 0.39 -19.03 -6.27
N THR A 93 0.51 -18.26 -7.35
CA THR A 93 -0.38 -18.29 -8.51
C THR A 93 0.34 -18.70 -9.80
N ALA A 94 1.59 -19.18 -9.70
CA ALA A 94 2.33 -19.72 -10.84
C ALA A 94 1.57 -20.92 -11.40
N GLY A 95 0.95 -20.74 -12.57
CA GLY A 95 0.11 -21.76 -13.22
C GLY A 95 -1.40 -21.63 -13.00
N PHE A 96 -1.84 -20.73 -12.11
CA PHE A 96 -3.26 -20.41 -11.95
C PHE A 96 -3.63 -19.19 -12.79
N ARG A 97 -4.80 -19.22 -13.45
CA ARG A 97 -5.28 -18.06 -14.22
C ARG A 97 -5.95 -17.11 -13.24
N VAL A 98 -5.76 -15.80 -13.38
CA VAL A 98 -6.46 -14.81 -12.56
C VAL A 98 -7.56 -14.16 -13.39
N LYS A 99 -8.81 -14.28 -12.96
CA LYS A 99 -9.96 -13.56 -13.54
C LYS A 99 -10.67 -12.78 -12.44
N ASN A 100 -10.80 -11.47 -12.61
CA ASN A 100 -11.40 -10.56 -11.62
C ASN A 100 -10.78 -10.66 -10.21
N GLY A 101 -9.47 -10.84 -10.13
CA GLY A 101 -8.74 -10.91 -8.84
C GLY A 101 -8.90 -12.23 -8.07
N ARG A 102 -9.55 -13.24 -8.67
CA ARG A 102 -9.65 -14.59 -8.12
C ARG A 102 -8.83 -15.58 -8.94
N LEU A 103 -8.26 -16.56 -8.25
CA LEU A 103 -7.57 -17.69 -8.86
C LEU A 103 -8.59 -18.67 -9.44
N ILE A 104 -8.34 -19.10 -10.68
CA ILE A 104 -9.07 -20.15 -11.40
C ILE A 104 -8.10 -21.18 -11.97
#